data_AF-A0AA36GPF2-F1
#
_entry.id   AF-A0AA36GPF2-F1
#
_cell.length_a   1.000
_cell.length_b   1.000
_cell.length_c   1.000
_cell.angle_alpha   90.00
_cell.angle_beta   90.00
_cell.angle_gamma   90.00
#
_symmetry.space_group_name_H-M   'P 1'
#
loop_
_entity.id
_entity.type
_entity.pdbx_description
1 polymer ?
#
loop_
_entity_poly.entity_id
_entity_poly.type
_entity_poly.pdbx_seq_one_letter_code
_entity_poly.pdbx_strand_id
1 'polypeptide(L)'
;MLKVTPTIRSLPASFGFGCFVAKNGSGHLNKAIPLQHIWDVVLFFYGSKSGRELEDAPVRKLSQSFKLENVAGKSITSKQILLTTIENIVSSHARLRRSKDAQWKAFVSAAMNEKKLPAWLR
;
A
#
# COMPACT_ATOMS: atom_id res chain seq x y z
N MET A 1 -63.70 5.75 -3.30
CA MET A 1 -62.47 6.36 -2.75
C MET A 1 -61.98 5.50 -1.59
N LEU A 2 -60.95 4.67 -1.79
CA LEU A 2 -60.17 4.07 -0.71
C LEU A 2 -58.71 4.02 -1.19
N LYS A 3 -57.89 4.93 -0.64
CA LYS A 3 -56.45 5.01 -0.89
C LYS A 3 -55.77 3.85 -0.17
N VAL A 4 -55.10 2.97 -0.91
CA VAL A 4 -54.23 1.94 -0.35
C VAL A 4 -52.82 2.54 -0.25
N THR A 5 -52.36 2.71 0.98
CA THR A 5 -51.03 3.24 1.34
C THR A 5 -50.03 2.08 1.38
N PRO A 6 -48.96 2.04 0.56
CA PRO A 6 -47.91 1.05 0.72
C PRO A 6 -46.95 1.48 1.84
N THR A 7 -46.94 0.71 2.93
CA THR A 7 -45.99 0.80 4.04
C THR A 7 -44.57 0.52 3.54
N ILE A 8 -43.72 1.56 3.51
CA ILE A 8 -42.29 1.43 3.25
C ILE A 8 -41.65 0.74 4.47
N ARG A 9 -41.22 -0.52 4.31
CA ARG A 9 -40.34 -1.19 5.27
C ARG A 9 -38.91 -0.70 5.04
N SER A 10 -38.43 0.18 5.90
CA SER A 10 -37.01 0.54 6.00
C SER A 10 -36.21 -0.67 6.50
N LEU A 11 -35.27 -1.15 5.69
CA LEU A 11 -34.24 -2.08 6.14
C LEU A 11 -33.26 -1.33 7.05
N PRO A 12 -32.92 -1.87 8.23
CA PRO A 12 -31.88 -1.28 9.08
C PRO A 12 -30.55 -1.32 8.33
N ALA A 13 -29.87 -0.19 8.30
CA ALA A 13 -28.46 -0.10 7.91
C ALA A 13 -27.66 -0.93 8.92
N SER A 14 -27.44 -2.20 8.60
CA SER A 14 -26.42 -3.01 9.23
C SER A 14 -25.09 -2.36 8.92
N PHE A 15 -24.66 -1.47 9.83
CA PHE A 15 -23.30 -0.96 9.90
C PHE A 15 -22.36 -2.16 10.04
N GLY A 16 -21.90 -2.66 8.91
CA GLY A 16 -20.77 -3.55 8.85
C GLY A 16 -19.57 -2.81 9.40
N PHE A 17 -19.19 -3.13 10.64
CA PHE A 17 -17.88 -2.79 11.21
C PHE A 17 -16.80 -3.50 10.41
N GLY A 18 -16.51 -2.98 9.22
CA GLY A 18 -15.25 -3.22 8.54
C GLY A 18 -14.21 -2.31 9.18
N CYS A 19 -13.21 -2.88 9.86
CA CYS A 19 -11.99 -2.18 10.22
C CYS A 19 -11.17 -1.87 8.94
N PHE A 20 -11.70 -1.02 8.08
CA PHE A 20 -10.90 -0.39 7.04
C PHE A 20 -10.12 0.73 7.71
N VAL A 21 -8.82 0.49 7.93
CA VAL A 21 -7.89 1.58 8.23
C VAL A 21 -8.00 2.58 7.08
N ALA A 22 -8.55 3.76 7.37
CA ALA A 22 -8.42 4.90 6.49
C ALA A 22 -6.92 5.15 6.30
N LYS A 23 -6.40 4.72 5.15
CA LYS A 23 -5.04 5.04 4.73
C LYS A 23 -5.07 6.55 4.54
N ASN A 24 -4.50 7.31 5.49
CA ASN A 24 -4.35 8.76 5.37
C ASN A 24 -3.71 9.05 4.00
N GLY A 25 -4.55 9.41 3.05
CA GLY A 25 -4.15 9.75 1.70
C GLY A 25 -3.29 11.00 1.76
N SER A 26 -1.98 10.80 1.60
CA SER A 26 -1.10 11.68 0.84
C SER A 26 -1.39 13.20 0.94
N GLY A 27 -1.46 13.73 2.16
CA GLY A 27 -1.46 15.18 2.41
C GLY A 27 -0.07 15.83 2.33
N HIS A 28 0.88 15.25 1.60
CA HIS A 28 2.29 15.65 1.63
C HIS A 28 2.85 16.20 0.31
N LEU A 29 1.99 16.53 -0.67
CA LEU A 29 2.47 16.94 -1.99
C LEU A 29 3.00 18.39 -2.07
N ASN A 30 2.72 19.26 -1.08
CA ASN A 30 3.08 20.69 -1.15
C ASN A 30 4.09 21.18 -0.10
N LYS A 31 4.69 20.27 0.69
CA LYS A 31 5.78 20.63 1.60
C LYS A 31 7.07 20.06 1.04
N ALA A 32 8.04 20.92 0.74
CA ALA A 32 9.38 20.47 0.42
C ALA A 32 9.89 19.58 1.58
N ILE A 33 9.95 18.27 1.35
CA ILE A 33 10.50 17.33 2.34
C ILE A 33 12.01 17.50 2.25
N PRO A 34 12.69 18.03 3.28
CA PRO A 34 14.13 18.07 3.26
C PRO A 34 14.64 16.63 3.23
N LEU A 35 15.36 16.28 2.16
CA LEU A 35 15.95 14.96 1.93
C LEU A 35 17.17 14.79 2.85
N GLN A 36 16.92 14.64 4.15
CA GLN A 36 17.96 14.53 5.18
C GLN A 36 18.47 13.09 5.32
N HIS A 37 17.67 12.10 4.94
CA HIS A 37 18.01 10.69 5.05
C HIS A 37 17.69 9.97 3.74
N ILE A 38 18.47 8.93 3.40
CA ILE A 38 18.29 8.19 2.14
C ILE A 38 16.88 7.58 1.99
N TRP A 39 16.28 7.18 3.10
CA TRP A 39 14.89 6.70 3.15
C TRP A 39 13.88 7.74 2.63
N ASP A 40 14.15 9.03 2.77
CA ASP A 40 13.27 10.09 2.26
C ASP A 40 13.25 10.09 0.73
N VAL A 41 14.36 9.73 0.07
CA VAL A 41 14.44 9.54 -1.38
C VAL A 41 13.54 8.39 -1.81
N VAL A 42 13.59 7.28 -1.08
CA VAL A 42 12.76 6.09 -1.34
C VAL A 42 11.28 6.42 -1.18
N LEU A 43 10.91 7.19 -0.15
CA LEU A 43 9.54 7.64 0.06
C LEU A 43 9.07 8.62 -1.03
N PHE A 44 9.94 9.52 -1.48
CA PHE A 44 9.65 10.41 -2.60
C PHE A 44 9.38 9.63 -3.89
N PHE A 45 10.25 8.68 -4.23
CA PHE A 45 10.05 7.77 -5.36
C PHE A 45 8.72 7.02 -5.24
N TYR A 46 8.45 6.43 -4.07
CA TYR A 46 7.23 5.68 -3.83
C TYR A 46 5.98 6.56 -3.98
N GLY A 47 5.98 7.77 -3.40
CA GLY A 47 4.89 8.73 -3.53
C GLY A 47 4.61 9.14 -4.97
N SER A 48 5.67 9.35 -5.78
CA SER A 48 5.54 9.70 -7.19
C SER A 48 4.90 8.59 -8.06
N LYS A 49 4.96 7.33 -7.59
CA LYS A 49 4.54 6.16 -8.37
C LYS A 49 3.27 5.46 -7.85
N SER A 50 2.93 5.66 -6.58
CA SER A 50 1.85 4.93 -5.87
C SER A 50 0.46 5.09 -6.49
N GLY A 51 0.16 6.24 -7.10
CA GLY A 51 -1.21 6.59 -7.51
C GLY A 51 -1.78 5.81 -8.70
N ARG A 52 -0.97 5.05 -9.47
CA ARG A 52 -1.48 4.34 -10.68
C ARG A 52 -1.34 2.82 -10.65
N GLU A 53 -0.46 2.26 -9.81
CA GLU A 53 -0.15 0.81 -9.84
C GLU A 53 -0.70 0.04 -8.62
N LEU A 54 -1.42 0.73 -7.73
CA LEU A 54 -1.95 0.18 -6.48
C LEU A 54 -3.47 -0.07 -6.51
N GLU A 55 -4.15 0.25 -7.61
CA GLU A 55 -5.58 -0.02 -7.81
C GLU A 55 -5.90 -1.53 -7.73
N ASP A 56 -4.97 -2.39 -8.15
CA ASP A 56 -5.08 -3.87 -8.05
C ASP A 56 -4.72 -4.43 -6.65
N ALA A 57 -4.57 -3.57 -5.63
CA ALA A 57 -4.07 -3.97 -4.30
C ALA A 57 -4.86 -5.09 -3.60
N PRO A 58 -6.20 -5.20 -3.67
CA PRO A 58 -6.92 -6.27 -2.99
C PRO A 58 -6.56 -7.66 -3.50
N VAL A 59 -6.62 -7.85 -4.83
CA VAL A 59 -6.28 -9.12 -5.49
C VAL A 59 -4.81 -9.46 -5.27
N ARG A 60 -3.93 -8.46 -5.39
CA ARG A 60 -2.50 -8.64 -5.17
C ARG A 60 -2.17 -9.08 -3.75
N LYS A 61 -2.77 -8.45 -2.73
CA LYS A 61 -2.54 -8.79 -1.32
C LYS A 61 -2.94 -10.23 -1.03
N LEU A 62 -4.08 -10.67 -1.56
CA LEU A 62 -4.51 -12.06 -1.46
C LEU A 62 -3.50 -13.01 -2.13
N SER A 63 -3.11 -12.76 -3.38
CA SER A 63 -2.12 -13.59 -4.07
C SER A 63 -0.79 -13.67 -3.32
N GLN A 64 -0.34 -12.58 -2.69
CA GLN A 64 0.87 -12.56 -1.87
C GLN A 64 0.75 -13.39 -0.59
N SER A 65 -0.41 -13.43 0.05
CA SER A 65 -0.64 -14.31 1.21
C SER A 65 -0.45 -15.79 0.86
N PHE A 66 -0.72 -16.16 -0.39
CA PHE A 66 -0.52 -17.52 -0.92
C PHE A 66 0.79 -17.70 -1.70
N LYS A 67 1.68 -16.69 -1.72
CA LYS A 67 2.96 -16.70 -2.46
C LYS A 67 2.82 -17.04 -3.95
N LEU A 68 1.75 -16.57 -4.59
CA LEU A 68 1.55 -16.80 -6.02
C LEU A 68 2.43 -15.85 -6.84
N GLU A 69 3.13 -16.40 -7.85
CA GLU A 69 4.01 -15.64 -8.74
C GLU A 69 3.24 -14.84 -9.82
N ASN A 70 1.98 -15.22 -10.07
CA ASN A 70 1.11 -14.62 -11.06
C ASN A 70 -0.15 -14.05 -10.40
N VAL A 71 -0.48 -12.80 -10.70
CA VAL A 71 -1.68 -12.11 -10.21
C VAL A 71 -2.53 -11.73 -11.42
N ALA A 72 -3.75 -12.25 -11.51
CA ALA A 72 -4.68 -11.97 -12.60
C ALA A 72 -4.08 -12.17 -14.02
N GLY A 73 -3.28 -13.23 -14.20
CA GLY A 73 -2.64 -13.57 -15.48
C GLY A 73 -1.42 -12.71 -15.84
N LYS A 74 -1.01 -11.78 -14.99
CA LYS A 74 0.20 -10.96 -15.16
C LYS A 74 1.31 -11.48 -14.25
N SER A 75 2.52 -11.60 -14.79
CA SER A 75 3.71 -11.89 -13.97
C SER A 75 4.05 -10.67 -13.11
N ILE A 76 4.50 -10.93 -11.87
CA ILE A 76 4.91 -9.86 -10.97
C ILE A 76 6.23 -9.26 -11.47
N THR A 77 6.22 -7.97 -11.82
CA THR A 77 7.41 -7.26 -12.29
C THR A 77 8.34 -6.87 -11.15
N SER A 78 9.65 -6.74 -11.41
CA SER A 78 10.64 -6.26 -10.42
C SER A 78 10.26 -4.92 -9.77
N LYS A 79 9.60 -4.04 -10.53
CA LYS A 79 9.10 -2.76 -10.07
C LYS A 79 7.91 -2.90 -9.11
N GLN A 80 6.99 -3.82 -9.41
CA GLN A 80 5.88 -4.12 -8.49
C GLN A 80 6.41 -4.71 -7.18
N ILE A 81 7.43 -5.58 -7.23
CA ILE A 81 8.09 -6.12 -6.02
C ILE A 81 8.71 -4.99 -5.21
N LEU A 82 9.41 -4.05 -5.85
CA LEU A 82 9.98 -2.88 -5.20
C LEU A 82 8.90 -2.03 -4.49
N LEU A 83 7.85 -1.65 -5.22
CA LEU A 83 6.76 -0.82 -4.67
C LEU A 83 6.03 -1.52 -3.51
N THR A 84 5.81 -2.83 -3.64
CA THR A 84 5.17 -3.63 -2.58
C THR A 84 6.06 -3.77 -1.36
N THR A 85 7.36 -3.96 -1.56
CA THR A 85 8.35 -4.00 -0.46
C THR A 85 8.35 -2.69 0.31
N ILE A 86 8.37 -1.54 -0.38
CA ILE A 86 8.30 -0.24 0.28
C ILE A 86 6.98 -0.07 1.03
N GLU A 87 5.84 -0.43 0.43
CA GLU A 87 4.53 -0.38 1.11
C GLU A 87 4.51 -1.26 2.38
N ASN A 88 5.08 -2.46 2.31
CA ASN A 88 5.17 -3.37 3.44
C ASN A 88 6.06 -2.81 4.55
N ILE A 89 7.19 -2.21 4.21
CA ILE A 89 8.07 -1.56 5.20
C ILE A 89 7.35 -0.38 5.83
N VAL A 90 6.77 0.53 5.04
CA VAL A 90 6.04 1.70 5.56
C VAL A 90 4.89 1.26 6.47
N SER A 91 4.08 0.28 6.06
CA SER A 91 2.94 -0.18 6.86
C SER A 91 3.36 -0.93 8.13
N SER A 92 4.41 -1.75 8.10
CA SER A 92 4.90 -2.49 9.26
C SER A 92 5.68 -1.61 10.24
N HIS A 93 6.49 -0.69 9.74
CA HIS A 93 7.39 0.14 10.53
C HIS A 93 6.73 1.42 11.04
N ALA A 94 5.68 1.92 10.37
CA ALA A 94 4.83 2.98 10.92
C ALA A 94 4.13 2.53 12.20
N ARG A 95 3.64 1.28 12.26
CA ARG A 95 2.99 0.72 13.46
C ARG A 95 3.92 0.67 14.67
N LEU A 96 5.22 0.45 14.45
CA LEU A 96 6.23 0.29 15.51
C LEU A 96 7.08 1.55 15.75
N ARG A 97 6.72 2.71 15.17
CA ARG A 97 7.48 3.98 15.24
C ARG A 97 8.99 3.83 14.97
N ARG A 98 9.36 2.95 14.03
CA ARG A 98 10.78 2.67 13.74
C ARG A 98 11.44 3.86 13.04
N SER A 99 12.71 4.12 13.40
CA SER A 99 13.53 5.18 12.80
C SER A 99 13.70 5.02 11.29
N LYS A 100 14.03 6.12 10.59
CA LYS A 100 14.33 6.08 9.14
C LYS A 100 15.48 5.13 8.82
N ASP A 101 16.46 5.04 9.71
CA ASP A 101 17.57 4.08 9.65
C ASP A 101 17.10 2.62 9.65
N ALA A 102 16.17 2.28 10.53
CA ALA A 102 15.61 0.93 10.61
C ALA A 102 14.81 0.58 9.34
N GLN A 103 14.05 1.54 8.82
CA GLN A 103 13.30 1.37 7.56
C GLN A 103 14.23 1.18 6.37
N TRP A 104 15.32 1.95 6.30
CA TRP A 104 16.36 1.77 5.29
C TRP A 104 17.07 0.41 5.40
N LYS A 105 17.46 -0.04 6.60
CA LYS A 105 18.08 -1.35 6.80
C LYS A 105 17.14 -2.49 6.39
N ALA A 106 15.86 -2.39 6.72
CA ALA A 106 14.84 -3.36 6.29
C ALA A 106 14.72 -3.39 4.76
N PHE A 107 14.77 -2.23 4.11
CA PHE A 107 14.74 -2.13 2.65
C PHE A 107 15.96 -2.79 2.00
N VAL A 108 17.17 -2.46 2.46
CA VAL A 108 18.40 -3.06 1.94
C VAL A 108 18.39 -4.58 2.13
N SER A 109 17.97 -5.06 3.31
CA SER A 109 17.84 -6.49 3.59
C SER A 109 16.86 -7.18 2.64
N ALA A 110 15.67 -6.61 2.43
CA ALA A 110 14.70 -7.15 1.48
C ALA A 110 15.25 -7.18 0.04
N ALA A 111 15.94 -6.14 -0.38
CA ALA A 111 16.53 -6.04 -1.71
C ALA A 111 17.66 -7.06 -1.94
N MET A 112 18.46 -7.34 -0.90
CA MET A 112 19.48 -8.39 -0.92
C MET A 112 18.86 -9.78 -1.02
N ASN A 113 17.80 -10.05 -0.25
CA ASN A 113 17.09 -11.33 -0.29
C ASN A 113 16.49 -11.60 -1.68
N GLU A 114 16.01 -10.56 -2.34
CA GLU A 114 15.48 -10.62 -3.71
C GLU A 114 16.56 -10.66 -4.80
N LYS A 115 17.85 -10.53 -4.45
CA LYS A 115 18.98 -10.39 -5.39
C LYS A 115 18.80 -9.25 -6.40
N LYS A 116 18.04 -8.21 -6.02
CA LYS A 116 17.68 -7.07 -6.87
C LYS A 116 18.22 -5.73 -6.36
N LEU A 117 19.07 -5.73 -5.34
CA LEU A 117 19.62 -4.49 -4.76
C LEU A 117 20.22 -3.53 -5.81
N PRO A 118 21.10 -3.96 -6.75
CA PRO A 118 21.61 -3.05 -7.78
C PRO A 118 20.57 -2.61 -8.81
N ALA A 119 19.47 -3.36 -8.96
CA ALA A 119 18.38 -3.01 -9.87
C ALA A 119 17.40 -2.02 -9.24
N TRP A 120 17.26 -2.04 -7.91
CA TRP A 120 16.36 -1.14 -7.17
C TRP A 120 16.99 0.23 -6.86
N LEU A 121 18.32 0.32 -6.89
CA LEU A 121 19.06 1.56 -6.62
C LEU A 121 19.52 2.30 -7.89
N ARG A 122 19.28 1.73 -9.07
CA ARG A 122 19.52 2.38 -10.37
C ARG A 122 18.41 3.39 -10.68
#